data_AF-A0A7D5MZP6-F1
#
_entry.id   AF-A0A7D5MZP6-F1
#
_cell.length_a   1.000
_cell.length_b   1.000
_cell.length_c   1.000
_cell.angle_alpha   90.00
_cell.angle_beta   90.00
_cell.angle_gamma   90.00
#
_symmetry.space_group_name_H-M   'P 1'
#
loop_
_entity.id
_entity.type
_entity.pdbx_description
1 polymer ?
#
loop_
_entity_poly.entity_id
_entity_poly.type
_entity_poly.pdbx_seq_one_letter_code
_entity_poly.pdbx_strand_id
1 'polypeptide(L)'
;MIGLHLGSGRTANHGWKIWYSKRDKDPRIWPLGNYIALAKQLQACNPNVKFVLTGSRNEKFLSKPFIKAIPDTINLIGKTSLQQMTALMQYLSLFITQDTGPLHVASATNISLISMFGITNPLCTGPYPVRPQHTIIKNCRQ
;
A
#
# COMPACT_ATOMS: atom_id res chain seq x y z
N MET A 1 -4.25 2.73 -13.75
CA MET A 1 -4.82 2.56 -12.38
C MET A 1 -3.69 2.66 -11.36
N ILE A 2 -3.96 3.12 -10.14
CA ILE A 2 -2.97 3.19 -9.06
C ILE A 2 -3.31 2.12 -8.01
N GLY A 3 -2.36 1.22 -7.74
CA GLY A 3 -2.50 0.23 -6.68
C GLY A 3 -2.02 0.77 -5.34
N LEU A 4 -2.82 0.58 -4.30
CA LEU A 4 -2.49 0.97 -2.93
C LEU A 4 -2.49 -0.28 -2.05
N HIS A 5 -1.36 -0.54 -1.41
CA HIS A 5 -1.28 -1.51 -0.34
C HIS A 5 -1.48 -0.81 1.00
N LEU A 6 -2.65 -1.04 1.63
CA LEU A 6 -3.00 -0.42 2.92
C LEU A 6 -2.50 -1.24 4.12
N GLY A 7 -1.98 -2.44 3.86
CA GLY A 7 -1.64 -3.42 4.87
C GLY A 7 -0.30 -3.21 5.57
N SER A 8 -0.10 -3.96 6.66
CA SER A 8 1.19 -4.13 7.33
C SER A 8 1.39 -5.60 7.72
N GLY A 9 2.63 -6.07 7.75
CA GLY A 9 2.92 -7.45 8.17
C GLY A 9 2.39 -7.78 9.58
N ARG A 10 2.35 -6.80 10.50
CA ARG A 10 1.72 -6.98 11.81
C ARG A 10 0.22 -7.21 11.69
N THR A 11 -0.49 -6.39 10.91
CA THR A 11 -1.95 -6.49 10.73
C THR A 11 -2.33 -7.78 10.01
N ALA A 12 -1.54 -8.19 9.01
CA ALA A 12 -1.71 -9.46 8.32
C ALA A 12 -1.62 -10.66 9.27
N ASN A 13 -0.65 -10.68 10.18
CA ASN A 13 -0.41 -11.82 11.07
C ASN A 13 -1.26 -11.84 12.36
N HIS A 14 -1.67 -10.68 12.89
CA HIS A 14 -2.20 -10.59 14.27
C HIS A 14 -3.65 -10.10 14.39
N GLY A 15 -4.43 -10.05 13.30
CA GLY A 15 -5.91 -9.99 13.30
C GLY A 15 -6.63 -9.09 14.34
N TRP A 16 -7.26 -8.01 13.85
CA TRP A 16 -8.28 -7.08 14.40
C TRP A 16 -8.72 -6.95 15.90
N LYS A 17 -8.39 -7.81 16.88
CA LYS A 17 -9.10 -7.76 18.17
C LYS A 17 -8.67 -6.70 19.19
N ILE A 18 -7.47 -6.09 19.09
CA ILE A 18 -7.00 -5.13 20.14
C ILE A 18 -6.23 -3.91 19.57
N TRP A 19 -5.92 -3.89 18.27
CA TRP A 19 -4.85 -3.02 17.74
C TRP A 19 -5.28 -1.93 16.77
N TYR A 20 -6.55 -1.86 16.34
CA TYR A 20 -6.99 -0.86 15.36
C TYR A 20 -6.73 0.58 15.85
N SER A 21 -7.10 0.88 17.10
CA SER A 21 -6.90 2.20 17.70
C SER A 21 -5.42 2.59 17.87
N LYS A 22 -4.51 1.62 17.81
CA LYS A 22 -3.06 1.84 17.91
C LYS A 22 -2.33 1.69 16.56
N ARG A 23 -3.01 1.23 15.49
CA ARG A 23 -2.40 0.99 14.17
C ARG A 23 -1.76 2.26 13.62
N ASP A 24 -2.51 3.35 13.63
CA ASP A 24 -2.04 4.63 13.07
C ASP A 24 -0.98 5.30 13.96
N LYS A 25 -0.72 4.75 15.16
CA LYS A 25 0.41 5.11 16.03
C LYS A 25 1.63 4.23 15.81
N ASP A 26 1.54 3.17 15.01
CA ASP A 26 2.70 2.33 14.68
C ASP A 26 3.62 3.13 13.75
N PRO A 27 4.88 3.39 14.15
CA PRO A 27 5.77 4.28 13.40
C PRO A 27 6.24 3.69 12.07
N ARG A 28 5.86 2.45 11.75
CA ARG A 28 6.12 1.80 10.45
C ARG A 28 4.96 1.98 9.48
N ILE A 29 3.79 2.36 9.99
CA ILE A 29 2.56 2.39 9.23
C ILE A 29 2.24 3.81 8.80
N TRP A 30 1.94 3.99 7.51
CA TRP A 30 1.32 5.23 7.04
C TRP A 30 -0.18 5.21 7.38
N PRO A 31 -0.69 6.23 8.10
CA PRO A 31 -2.09 6.28 8.52
C PRO A 31 -3.07 6.21 7.36
N LEU A 32 -4.23 5.58 7.57
CA LEU A 32 -5.25 5.44 6.51
C LEU A 32 -5.75 6.81 6.02
N GLY A 33 -5.87 7.78 6.92
CA GLY A 33 -6.28 9.15 6.58
C GLY A 33 -5.36 9.79 5.54
N ASN A 34 -4.06 9.47 5.56
CA ASN A 34 -3.11 10.01 4.60
C ASN A 34 -3.27 9.38 3.21
N TYR A 35 -3.56 8.07 3.13
CA TYR A 35 -3.91 7.43 1.86
C TYR A 35 -5.18 8.04 1.25
N ILE A 36 -6.19 8.34 2.07
CA ILE A 36 -7.43 8.98 1.61
C ILE A 36 -7.14 10.41 1.12
N ALA A 37 -6.36 11.18 1.86
CA ALA A 37 -5.97 12.53 1.47
C ALA A 37 -5.20 12.55 0.15
N LEU A 38 -4.25 11.64 -0.02
CA LEU A 38 -3.51 11.44 -1.27
C LEU A 38 -4.45 11.10 -2.43
N ALA A 39 -5.38 10.16 -2.23
CA ALA A 39 -6.32 9.76 -3.26
C ALA A 39 -7.20 10.92 -3.73
N LYS A 40 -7.68 11.75 -2.79
CA LYS A 40 -8.44 12.96 -3.10
C LYS A 40 -7.62 13.97 -3.90
N GLN A 41 -6.37 14.21 -3.52
CA GLN A 41 -5.50 15.14 -4.23
C GLN A 41 -5.21 14.65 -5.66
N LEU A 42 -4.92 13.36 -5.84
CA LEU A 42 -4.71 12.79 -7.16
C LEU A 42 -5.95 12.87 -8.05
N GLN A 43 -7.15 12.65 -7.51
CA GLN A 43 -8.39 12.81 -8.25
C GLN A 43 -8.72 14.27 -8.58
N ALA A 44 -8.36 15.21 -7.70
CA ALA A 44 -8.49 16.63 -7.97
C ALA A 44 -7.58 17.08 -9.14
N CYS A 45 -6.38 16.52 -9.25
CA CYS A 45 -5.48 16.77 -10.37
C CYS A 45 -5.90 16.04 -11.65
N ASN A 46 -6.43 14.81 -11.53
CA ASN A 46 -6.90 14.02 -12.66
C ASN A 46 -8.09 13.13 -12.24
N PRO A 47 -9.34 13.51 -12.61
CA PRO A 47 -10.54 12.76 -12.25
C PRO A 47 -10.59 11.32 -12.79
N ASN A 48 -9.80 11.00 -13.82
CA ASN A 48 -9.78 9.66 -14.42
C ASN A 48 -8.90 8.67 -13.63
N VAL A 49 -8.22 9.11 -12.58
CA VAL A 49 -7.44 8.23 -11.71
C VAL A 49 -8.37 7.29 -10.94
N LYS A 50 -8.17 5.98 -11.15
CA LYS A 50 -8.84 4.89 -10.41
C LYS A 50 -7.86 4.17 -9.50
N PHE A 51 -8.34 3.74 -8.34
CA PHE A 51 -7.54 3.08 -7.32
C PHE A 51 -7.90 1.59 -7.17
N VAL A 52 -6.88 0.78 -6.87
CA VAL A 52 -7.03 -0.64 -6.53
C VAL A 52 -6.44 -0.87 -5.15
N LEU A 53 -7.25 -1.35 -4.20
CA LEU A 53 -6.76 -1.69 -2.86
C LEU A 53 -6.29 -3.14 -2.79
N THR A 54 -5.11 -3.33 -2.21
CA THR A 54 -4.54 -4.65 -1.93
C THR A 54 -4.28 -4.82 -0.44
N GLY A 55 -4.30 -6.07 0.02
CA GLY A 55 -4.16 -6.43 1.43
C GLY A 55 -4.49 -7.89 1.67
N SER A 56 -4.14 -8.38 2.84
CA SER A 56 -4.56 -9.67 3.39
C SER A 56 -6.01 -9.66 3.85
N ARG A 57 -6.57 -10.84 4.12
CA ARG A 57 -7.94 -10.99 4.63
C ARG A 57 -8.15 -10.26 5.97
N ASN A 58 -7.12 -10.22 6.81
CA ASN A 58 -7.16 -9.56 8.12
C ASN A 58 -7.20 -8.03 8.03
N GLU A 59 -6.99 -7.45 6.84
CA GLU A 59 -6.97 -6.01 6.59
C GLU A 59 -8.26 -5.50 5.95
N LYS A 60 -9.27 -6.36 5.78
CA LYS A 60 -10.56 -6.02 5.16
C LYS A 60 -11.26 -4.84 5.85
N PHE A 61 -11.02 -4.62 7.14
CA PHE A 61 -11.58 -3.49 7.88
C PHE A 61 -11.09 -2.12 7.35
N LEU A 62 -9.93 -2.06 6.70
CA LEU A 62 -9.37 -0.82 6.12
C LEU A 62 -10.12 -0.38 4.86
N SER A 63 -10.76 -1.31 4.15
CA SER A 63 -11.35 -1.01 2.84
C SER A 63 -12.60 -0.13 2.97
N LYS A 64 -13.45 -0.39 3.98
CA LYS A 64 -14.72 0.32 4.16
C LYS A 64 -14.56 1.85 4.28
N PRO A 65 -13.73 2.37 5.22
CA PRO A 65 -13.51 3.81 5.32
C PRO A 65 -12.88 4.42 4.06
N PHE A 66 -11.97 3.70 3.38
CA PHE A 66 -11.37 4.21 2.13
C PHE A 66 -12.41 4.33 1.00
N ILE A 67 -13.20 3.27 0.76
CA ILE A 67 -14.22 3.25 -0.30
C ILE A 67 -15.33 4.28 -0.01
N LYS A 68 -15.68 4.50 1.27
CA LYS A 68 -16.63 5.56 1.64
C LYS A 68 -16.12 6.94 1.19
N ALA A 69 -14.81 7.19 1.25
CA ALA A 69 -14.22 8.44 0.83
C ALA A 69 -13.95 8.50 -0.69
N ILE A 70 -13.69 7.36 -1.33
CA ILE A 70 -13.33 7.23 -2.75
C ILE A 70 -14.17 6.08 -3.37
N PRO A 71 -15.43 6.34 -3.78
CA PRO A 71 -16.40 5.29 -4.14
C PRO A 71 -15.98 4.37 -5.29
N ASP A 72 -15.31 4.90 -6.31
CA ASP A 72 -14.90 4.16 -7.52
C ASP A 72 -13.66 3.27 -7.32
N THR A 73 -13.35 2.90 -6.08
CA THR A 73 -12.16 2.13 -5.74
C THR A 73 -12.42 0.62 -5.89
N ILE A 74 -11.55 -0.07 -6.63
CA ILE A 74 -11.58 -1.52 -6.76
C ILE A 74 -10.97 -2.15 -5.51
N ASN A 75 -11.77 -2.93 -4.77
CA ASN A 75 -11.31 -3.59 -3.54
C ASN A 75 -10.91 -5.05 -3.76
N LEU A 76 -9.60 -5.30 -3.76
CA LEU A 76 -9.00 -6.63 -3.86
C LEU A 76 -8.40 -7.13 -2.52
N ILE A 77 -8.66 -6.44 -1.40
CA ILE A 77 -8.16 -6.86 -0.08
C ILE A 77 -8.71 -8.24 0.28
N GLY A 78 -7.79 -9.18 0.53
CA GLY A 78 -8.08 -10.58 0.85
C GLY A 78 -8.63 -11.39 -0.33
N LYS A 79 -8.54 -10.88 -1.57
CA LYS A 79 -9.09 -11.49 -2.78
C LYS A 79 -8.03 -11.89 -3.82
N THR A 80 -6.74 -11.70 -3.52
CA THR A 80 -5.64 -12.02 -4.42
C THR A 80 -4.70 -13.04 -3.79
N SER A 81 -4.33 -14.08 -4.53
CA SER A 81 -3.15 -14.91 -4.24
C SER A 81 -1.86 -14.15 -4.56
N LEU A 82 -0.71 -14.71 -4.18
CA LEU A 82 0.60 -14.14 -4.52
C LEU A 82 0.80 -14.03 -6.04
N GLN A 83 0.43 -15.08 -6.78
CA GLN A 83 0.52 -15.09 -8.25
C GLN A 83 -0.41 -14.05 -8.89
N GLN A 84 -1.65 -13.92 -8.38
CA GLN A 84 -2.59 -12.90 -8.84
C GLN A 84 -2.10 -11.48 -8.52
N MET A 85 -1.41 -11.28 -7.39
CA MET A 85 -0.79 -10.01 -7.06
C MET A 85 0.30 -9.64 -8.07
N THR A 86 1.16 -10.60 -8.45
CA THR A 86 2.19 -10.38 -9.48
C THR A 86 1.56 -10.01 -10.82
N ALA A 87 0.50 -10.73 -11.24
CA ALA A 87 -0.23 -10.41 -12.46
C ALA A 87 -0.89 -9.02 -12.40
N LEU A 88 -1.45 -8.65 -11.24
CA LEU A 88 -2.06 -7.34 -11.03
C LEU A 88 -1.08 -6.20 -11.32
N MET A 89 0.21 -6.35 -11.00
CA MET A 89 1.22 -5.31 -11.25
C MET A 89 1.30 -4.90 -12.74
N GLN A 90 0.97 -5.80 -13.67
CA GLN A 90 0.99 -5.52 -15.11
C GLN A 90 -0.15 -4.59 -15.56
N TYR A 91 -1.22 -4.48 -14.76
CA TYR A 91 -2.38 -3.63 -15.05
C TYR A 91 -2.37 -2.30 -14.30
N LEU A 92 -1.36 -2.11 -13.44
CA LEU A 92 -1.18 -0.87 -12.67
C LEU A 92 -0.17 0.04 -13.39
N SER A 93 -0.34 1.33 -13.20
CA SER A 93 0.62 2.35 -13.68
C SER A 93 1.60 2.75 -12.58
N LEU A 94 1.19 2.54 -11.31
CA LEU A 94 1.94 2.84 -10.11
C LEU A 94 1.44 1.94 -8.98
N PHE A 95 2.35 1.43 -8.17
CA PHE A 95 2.04 0.73 -6.93
C PHE A 95 2.65 1.48 -5.73
N ILE A 96 1.82 1.78 -4.72
CA ILE A 96 2.23 2.46 -3.49
C ILE A 96 2.09 1.50 -2.33
N THR A 97 3.18 1.24 -1.62
CA THR A 97 3.23 0.28 -0.51
C THR A 97 4.17 0.76 0.59
N GLN A 98 4.07 0.12 1.75
CA GLN A 98 5.05 0.25 2.83
C GLN A 98 6.05 -0.92 2.76
N ASP A 99 6.99 -0.95 3.70
CA ASP A 99 7.94 -2.06 3.92
C ASP A 99 7.22 -3.34 4.38
N THR A 100 6.65 -4.07 3.42
CA THR A 100 5.87 -5.30 3.61
C THR A 100 6.10 -6.27 2.45
N GLY A 101 5.70 -7.55 2.59
CA GLY A 101 5.87 -8.56 1.54
C GLY A 101 5.50 -8.13 0.11
N PRO A 102 4.35 -7.44 -0.12
CA PRO A 102 3.97 -6.91 -1.43
C PRO A 102 4.95 -5.93 -2.06
N LEU A 103 5.80 -5.25 -1.28
CA LEU A 103 6.92 -4.45 -1.79
C LEU A 103 7.85 -5.30 -2.64
N HIS A 104 8.27 -6.45 -2.13
CA HIS A 104 9.23 -7.32 -2.82
C HIS A 104 8.62 -7.94 -4.08
N VAL A 105 7.34 -8.32 -4.00
CA VAL A 105 6.57 -8.80 -5.17
C VAL A 105 6.53 -7.74 -6.26
N ALA A 106 6.21 -6.50 -5.90
CA ALA A 106 6.20 -5.39 -6.86
C ALA A 106 7.59 -5.14 -7.45
N SER A 107 8.65 -5.16 -6.64
CA SER A 107 10.03 -4.91 -7.10
C SER A 107 10.57 -5.95 -8.06
N ALA A 108 10.02 -7.17 -8.03
CA ALA A 108 10.33 -8.22 -8.99
C ALA A 108 9.70 -8.00 -10.37
N THR A 109 8.77 -7.05 -10.50
CA THR A 109 8.10 -6.70 -11.76
C THR A 109 8.63 -5.40 -12.35
N ASN A 110 8.04 -4.93 -13.46
CA ASN A 110 8.40 -3.66 -14.12
C ASN A 110 7.51 -2.48 -13.68
N ILE A 111 6.73 -2.62 -12.61
CA ILE A 111 5.82 -1.57 -12.14
C ILE A 111 6.58 -0.38 -11.54
N SER A 112 6.13 0.84 -11.83
CA SER A 112 6.56 2.01 -11.07
C SER A 112 6.16 1.84 -9.61
N LEU A 113 7.10 2.00 -8.69
CA LEU A 113 6.92 1.61 -7.30
C LEU A 113 7.28 2.78 -6.38
N ILE A 114 6.35 3.19 -5.53
CA ILE A 114 6.63 4.09 -4.40
C ILE A 114 6.54 3.28 -3.12
N SER A 115 7.65 3.27 -2.39
CA SER A 115 7.78 2.53 -1.14
C SER A 115 8.02 3.49 0.03
N MET A 116 7.17 3.40 1.05
CA MET A 116 7.23 4.26 2.23
C MET A 116 7.83 3.52 3.41
N PHE A 117 8.88 4.10 3.99
CA PHE A 117 9.61 3.56 5.13
C PHE A 117 9.43 4.45 6.35
N GLY A 118 9.02 3.82 7.45
CA GLY A 118 9.03 4.41 8.78
C GLY A 118 10.37 4.21 9.47
N ILE A 119 10.36 3.51 10.61
CA ILE A 119 11.58 3.21 11.39
C ILE A 119 12.50 2.13 10.77
N THR A 120 12.05 1.39 9.74
CA THR A 120 12.88 0.39 9.08
C THR A 120 13.91 1.01 8.13
N ASN A 121 15.05 0.34 7.98
CA ASN A 121 16.12 0.80 7.10
C ASN A 121 15.91 0.26 5.67
N PRO A 122 15.60 1.12 4.67
CA PRO A 122 15.43 0.67 3.29
C PRO A 122 16.70 0.10 2.66
N LEU A 123 17.89 0.35 3.22
CA LEU A 123 19.11 -0.31 2.75
C LEU A 123 19.14 -1.81 3.11
N CYS A 124 18.38 -2.23 4.13
CA CYS A 124 18.30 -3.62 4.59
C CYS A 124 17.09 -4.35 4.00
N THR A 125 15.92 -3.70 3.97
CA THR A 125 14.63 -4.32 3.59
C THR A 125 13.98 -3.65 2.38
N GLY A 126 14.74 -2.84 1.65
CA GLY A 126 14.28 -2.13 0.45
C GLY A 126 13.83 -3.04 -0.69
N PRO A 127 13.18 -2.44 -1.71
CA PRO A 127 12.87 -3.15 -2.94
C PRO A 127 14.17 -3.64 -3.62
N TYR A 128 14.21 -4.91 -4.04
CA TYR A 128 15.33 -5.50 -4.75
C TYR A 128 14.83 -6.40 -5.91
N PRO A 129 15.41 -6.30 -7.12
CA PRO A 129 16.45 -5.35 -7.52
C PRO A 129 15.94 -3.91 -7.49
N VAL A 130 16.83 -2.96 -7.20
CA VAL A 130 16.53 -1.53 -7.31
C VAL A 130 16.47 -1.17 -8.79
N ARG A 131 15.36 -0.58 -9.23
CA ARG A 131 15.15 -0.14 -10.61
C ARG A 131 14.96 1.37 -10.65
N PRO A 132 15.24 2.05 -11.77
CA PRO A 132 15.05 3.51 -11.89
C PRO A 132 13.61 3.98 -11.62
N GLN A 133 12.60 3.13 -11.83
CA GLN A 133 11.20 3.47 -11.57
C GLN A 133 10.80 3.26 -10.10
N HIS A 134 11.72 2.83 -9.22
CA HIS A 134 11.48 2.66 -7.80
C HIS A 134 11.83 3.94 -7.06
N THR A 135 10.88 4.49 -6.33
CA THR A 135 11.07 5.62 -5.42
C THR A 135 10.93 5.13 -3.98
N ILE A 136 11.91 5.46 -3.15
CA ILE A 136 11.91 5.16 -1.72
C ILE A 136 11.69 6.48 -0.97
N ILE A 137 10.60 6.56 -0.22
CA ILE A 137 10.28 7.69 0.66
C ILE A 137 10.54 7.22 2.10
N LYS A 138 11.54 7.80 2.75
CA LYS A 138 11.82 7.57 4.17
C LYS A 138 11.59 8.85 4.94
N ASN A 139 10.76 8.81 5.98
CA ASN A 139 10.64 9.95 6.87
C ASN A 139 11.80 9.91 7.88
N CYS A 140 12.77 10.81 7.71
CA CYS A 140 13.95 10.92 8.60
C CYS A 140 13.70 11.73 9.88
N ARG A 141 12.45 12.12 10.19
CA ARG A 141 12.14 12.81 11.46
C ARG A 141 12.21 11.82 12.63
N GLN A 142 13.38 11.74 13.24
CA GLN A 142 13.57 11.48 14.67
C GLN A 142 13.65 12.82 15.39
#